data_AF-A0A7V0Z708-F1
#
_entry.id   AF-A0A7V0Z708-F1
#
_cell.length_a   1.000
_cell.length_b   1.000
_cell.length_c   1.000
_cell.angle_alpha   90.00
_cell.angle_beta   90.00
_cell.angle_gamma   90.00
#
_symmetry.space_group_name_H-M   'P 1'
#
loop_
_entity.id
_entity.type
_entity.pdbx_description
1 polymer ?
#
loop_
_entity_poly.entity_id
_entity_poly.type
_entity_poly.pdbx_seq_one_letter_code
_entity_poly.pdbx_strand_id
1 'polypeptide(L)'
;MPSSYSNSAAFNGQTATSSNQLRCGTLSKVGGTFTIDHPVDPYNKILNHYFVESPEMINIYRGSVVLNANGRAEVNLPNYFSALNRNAHIQLTGVGTSDVYVAEDIKGNTFVIGGKPGTKVYWQVTGERQDVSAEAIRRMMPVEQQKTGALSGRMLDDEFLSGCMEQLEREGKVQGINFRTPEGRRRYEQMKNLQELRR
;
A
#
# COMPACT_ATOMS: atom_id res chain seq x y z
N MET A 1 -12.07 -12.19 3.66
CA MET A 1 -11.63 -13.25 4.60
C MET A 1 -12.78 -14.24 4.75
N PRO A 2 -12.63 -15.51 4.34
CA PRO A 2 -13.63 -16.55 4.58
C PRO A 2 -13.91 -16.69 6.07
N SER A 3 -15.18 -16.84 6.43
CA SER A 3 -15.73 -16.76 7.80
C SER A 3 -15.32 -17.90 8.75
N SER A 4 -14.35 -18.74 8.40
CA SER A 4 -14.00 -19.96 9.15
C SER A 4 -12.57 -20.03 9.69
N TYR A 5 -11.76 -18.97 9.57
CA TYR A 5 -10.44 -18.89 10.24
C TYR A 5 -10.44 -17.83 11.34
N SER A 6 -10.13 -18.23 12.59
CA SER A 6 -9.86 -17.30 13.69
C SER A 6 -8.41 -16.82 13.63
N ASN A 7 -8.09 -15.92 12.70
CA ASN A 7 -6.88 -15.10 12.79
C ASN A 7 -7.27 -13.76 13.42
N SER A 8 -6.98 -13.59 14.71
CA SER A 8 -7.10 -12.30 15.40
C SER A 8 -5.76 -11.58 15.39
N ALA A 9 -5.79 -10.26 15.19
CA ALA A 9 -4.75 -9.36 15.65
C ALA A 9 -5.46 -8.27 16.47
N ALA A 10 -5.21 -8.26 17.78
CA ALA A 10 -5.68 -7.23 18.69
C ALA A 10 -4.47 -6.61 19.38
N PHE A 11 -4.26 -5.32 19.17
CA PHE A 11 -3.26 -4.52 19.89
C PHE A 11 -3.97 -3.66 20.91
N ASN A 12 -4.31 -4.25 22.06
CA ASN A 12 -4.92 -3.54 23.17
C ASN A 12 -3.80 -2.98 24.07
N GLY A 13 -3.17 -1.91 23.60
CA GLY A 13 -2.05 -1.20 24.25
C GLY A 13 -1.34 -0.27 23.26
N GLN A 14 -0.60 0.74 23.75
CA GLN A 14 0.00 1.77 22.89
C GLN A 14 1.08 1.25 21.91
N THR A 15 1.64 0.05 22.12
CA THR A 15 2.77 -0.44 21.31
C THR A 15 2.83 -1.97 21.29
N ALA A 16 3.14 -2.53 20.12
CA ALA A 16 3.59 -3.91 19.97
C ALA A 16 4.91 -3.93 19.21
N THR A 17 5.95 -4.50 19.82
CA THR A 17 7.31 -4.54 19.25
C THR A 17 7.66 -5.98 18.89
N SER A 18 7.89 -6.23 17.60
CA SER A 18 8.51 -7.48 17.12
C SER A 18 9.99 -7.19 16.86
N SER A 19 10.89 -7.79 17.65
CA SER A 19 12.33 -7.45 17.65
C SER A 19 13.14 -8.10 16.53
N ASN A 20 12.64 -9.17 15.89
CA ASN A 20 13.39 -9.94 14.89
C ASN A 20 12.74 -9.92 13.50
N GLN A 21 11.63 -10.66 13.32
CA GLN A 21 10.93 -10.73 12.05
C GLN A 21 9.46 -11.07 12.28
N LEU A 22 8.56 -10.23 11.76
CA LEU A 22 7.16 -10.58 11.59
C LEU A 22 6.97 -11.12 10.17
N ARG A 23 6.54 -12.39 10.04
CA ARG A 23 6.09 -12.95 8.75
C ARG A 23 4.57 -13.06 8.78
N CYS A 24 3.91 -12.17 8.04
CA CYS A 24 2.46 -12.18 7.86
C CYS A 24 2.14 -12.55 6.42
N GLY A 25 1.20 -13.48 6.20
CA GLY A 25 0.77 -13.88 4.85
C GLY A 25 0.02 -12.75 4.14
N THR A 26 -1.09 -12.28 4.74
CA THR A 26 -1.87 -11.14 4.26
C THR A 26 -2.34 -10.30 5.44
N LEU A 27 -2.14 -8.99 5.36
CA LEU A 27 -2.68 -8.02 6.31
C LEU A 27 -3.88 -7.29 5.70
N SER A 28 -5.07 -7.49 6.26
CA SER A 28 -6.28 -6.74 5.89
C SER A 28 -6.43 -5.54 6.82
N LYS A 29 -6.41 -4.32 6.27
CA LYS A 29 -6.35 -3.07 7.03
C LYS A 29 -7.14 -1.95 6.34
N VAL A 30 -7.75 -1.07 7.13
CA VAL A 30 -8.45 0.12 6.62
C VAL A 30 -7.50 1.25 6.20
N GLY A 31 -6.28 1.28 6.76
CA GLY A 31 -5.25 2.26 6.46
C GLY A 31 -3.87 1.76 6.91
N GLY A 32 -2.80 2.19 6.24
CA GLY A 32 -1.41 1.78 6.54
C GLY A 32 -0.47 2.97 6.44
N THR A 33 0.28 3.20 7.51
CA THR A 33 1.18 4.34 7.66
C THR A 33 2.45 3.92 8.37
N PHE A 34 3.52 4.67 8.18
CA PHE A 34 4.61 4.73 9.14
C PHE A 34 4.81 6.16 9.61
N THR A 35 5.23 6.29 10.87
CA THR A 35 5.61 7.55 11.49
C THR A 35 7.06 7.46 11.90
N ILE A 36 7.85 8.46 11.50
CA ILE A 36 9.24 8.63 11.92
C ILE A 36 9.46 10.08 12.36
N ASP A 37 10.56 10.34 13.05
CA ASP A 37 11.01 11.72 13.26
C ASP A 37 11.25 12.40 11.91
N HIS A 38 10.91 13.68 11.82
CA HIS A 38 11.08 14.42 10.58
C HIS A 38 12.57 14.51 10.23
N PRO A 39 13.02 14.08 9.03
CA PRO A 39 14.45 13.93 8.73
C PRO A 39 15.26 15.23 8.76
N VAL A 40 14.58 16.39 8.64
CA VAL A 40 15.20 17.73 8.70
C VAL A 40 14.93 18.46 10.03
N ASP A 41 14.01 17.96 10.85
CA ASP A 41 13.62 18.62 12.13
C ASP A 41 13.14 17.58 13.16
N PRO A 42 14.03 16.65 13.57
CA PRO A 42 13.62 15.47 14.33
C PRO A 42 13.17 15.79 15.76
N TYR A 43 13.63 16.91 16.34
CA TYR A 43 13.27 17.29 17.71
C TYR A 43 11.89 17.93 17.84
N ASN A 44 11.33 18.47 16.76
CA ASN A 44 10.09 19.24 16.82
C ASN A 44 8.97 18.68 15.91
N LYS A 45 9.28 17.75 14.99
CA LYS A 45 8.32 17.26 14.00
C LYS A 45 8.40 15.76 13.80
N ILE A 46 7.24 15.18 13.51
CA ILE A 46 7.10 13.84 12.96
C ILE A 46 6.75 13.93 11.48
N LEU A 47 7.14 12.91 10.71
CA LEU A 47 6.76 12.71 9.31
C LEU A 47 5.94 11.43 9.19
N ASN A 48 4.74 11.56 8.62
CA ASN A 48 3.86 10.44 8.30
C ASN A 48 3.92 10.15 6.80
N HIS A 49 4.00 8.88 6.44
CA HIS A 49 3.87 8.40 5.07
C HIS A 49 2.85 7.30 4.97
N TYR A 50 2.08 7.33 3.88
CA TYR A 50 0.97 6.41 3.65
C TYR A 50 1.31 5.42 2.53
N PHE A 51 0.73 4.23 2.62
CA PHE A 51 0.96 3.16 1.67
C PHE A 51 0.29 3.49 0.33
N VAL A 52 0.93 3.11 -0.77
CA VAL A 52 0.31 3.09 -2.10
C VAL A 52 -0.40 1.75 -2.25
N GLU A 53 -1.69 1.79 -2.63
CA GLU A 53 -2.53 0.60 -2.74
C GLU A 53 -3.10 0.52 -4.16
N SER A 54 -3.18 -0.70 -4.70
CA SER A 54 -3.78 -1.02 -6.01
C SER A 54 -4.63 -2.27 -5.86
N PRO A 55 -5.69 -2.44 -6.67
CA PRO A 55 -6.44 -3.70 -6.71
C PRO A 55 -5.57 -4.89 -7.15
N GLU A 56 -4.47 -4.64 -7.87
CA GLU A 56 -3.47 -5.63 -8.23
C GLU A 56 -2.25 -5.61 -7.27
N MET A 57 -1.64 -6.77 -7.07
CA MET A 57 -0.35 -6.88 -6.37
C MET A 57 0.79 -6.40 -7.27
N ILE A 58 0.96 -5.08 -7.37
CA ILE A 58 1.94 -4.43 -8.25
C ILE A 58 3.30 -4.29 -7.57
N ASN A 59 4.35 -4.72 -8.26
CA ASN A 59 5.72 -4.31 -7.99
C ASN A 59 6.09 -3.10 -8.84
N ILE A 60 6.83 -2.16 -8.26
CA ILE A 60 7.35 -0.97 -8.95
C ILE A 60 8.87 -1.01 -8.93
N TYR A 61 9.47 -1.01 -10.12
CA TYR A 61 10.91 -0.89 -10.33
C TYR A 61 11.17 0.45 -11.00
N ARG A 62 12.23 1.16 -10.60
CA ARG A 62 12.58 2.44 -11.20
C ARG A 62 14.08 2.65 -11.24
N GLY A 63 14.52 3.48 -12.17
CA GLY A 63 15.91 3.88 -12.26
C GLY A 63 16.12 5.00 -13.27
N SER A 64 17.38 5.20 -13.60
CA SER A 64 17.77 6.14 -14.65
C SER A 64 18.90 5.58 -15.48
N VAL A 65 18.96 5.92 -16.76
CA VAL A 65 20.05 5.56 -17.66
C VAL A 65 20.40 6.72 -18.58
N VAL A 66 21.62 6.76 -19.10
CA VAL A 66 22.04 7.69 -20.14
C VAL A 66 22.17 6.93 -21.45
N LEU A 67 21.55 7.44 -22.52
CA LEU A 67 21.61 6.82 -23.83
C LEU A 67 23.03 6.93 -24.42
N ASN A 68 23.52 5.83 -24.98
CA ASN A 68 24.86 5.75 -25.56
C ASN A 68 24.98 6.57 -26.87
N ALA A 69 26.14 6.51 -27.54
CA ALA A 69 26.41 7.23 -28.79
C ALA A 69 25.41 6.90 -29.92
N ASN A 70 24.77 5.73 -29.89
CA ASN A 70 23.74 5.32 -30.85
C ASN A 70 22.32 5.72 -30.40
N GLY A 71 22.17 6.47 -29.31
CA GLY A 71 20.87 6.87 -28.79
C GLY A 71 20.10 5.71 -28.16
N ARG A 72 20.79 4.66 -27.68
CA ARG A 72 20.15 3.49 -27.06
C ARG A 72 20.73 3.19 -25.69
N ALA A 73 19.93 2.57 -24.84
CA ALA A 73 20.40 2.00 -23.58
C ALA A 73 19.60 0.74 -23.25
N GLU A 74 20.32 -0.35 -22.97
CA GLU A 74 19.72 -1.57 -22.43
C GLU A 74 19.61 -1.44 -20.91
N VAL A 75 18.43 -1.74 -20.38
CA VAL A 75 18.16 -1.78 -18.95
C VAL A 75 18.01 -3.24 -18.53
N ASN A 76 18.78 -3.64 -17.52
CA ASN A 76 18.72 -4.96 -16.91
C ASN A 76 17.87 -4.89 -15.64
N LEU A 77 16.73 -5.56 -15.66
CA LEU A 77 15.89 -5.82 -14.50
C LEU A 77 16.52 -6.96 -13.67
N PRO A 78 16.17 -7.09 -12.38
CA PRO A 78 16.65 -8.20 -11.56
C PRO A 78 16.36 -9.55 -12.23
N ASN A 79 17.25 -10.54 -12.05
CA ASN A 79 17.15 -11.84 -12.71
C ASN A 79 15.84 -12.61 -12.38
N TYR A 80 15.17 -12.27 -11.28
CA TYR A 80 13.90 -12.84 -10.87
C TYR A 80 12.68 -12.10 -11.45
N PHE A 81 12.87 -11.00 -12.20
CA PHE A 81 11.78 -10.13 -12.60
C PHE A 81 10.72 -10.86 -13.41
N SER A 82 11.08 -11.58 -14.49
CA SER A 82 10.10 -12.32 -15.29
C SER A 82 9.48 -13.51 -14.56
N ALA A 83 10.18 -14.05 -13.55
CA ALA A 83 9.64 -15.14 -12.74
C ALA A 83 8.56 -14.60 -11.78
N LEU A 84 8.78 -13.40 -11.24
CA LEU A 84 7.90 -12.78 -10.26
C LEU A 84 6.76 -11.98 -10.89
N ASN A 85 6.92 -11.43 -12.09
CA ASN A 85 5.99 -10.44 -12.66
C ASN A 85 5.39 -10.86 -14.01
N ARG A 86 4.15 -10.44 -14.26
CA ARG A 86 3.47 -10.43 -15.56
C ARG A 86 2.89 -9.05 -15.86
N ASN A 87 2.35 -8.88 -17.08
CA ASN A 87 1.67 -7.65 -17.53
C ASN A 87 2.51 -6.39 -17.27
N ALA A 88 3.80 -6.49 -17.57
CA ALA A 88 4.74 -5.43 -17.27
C ALA A 88 4.52 -4.22 -18.18
N HIS A 89 4.62 -3.02 -17.62
CA HIS A 89 4.49 -1.77 -18.36
C HIS A 89 5.69 -0.87 -18.09
N ILE A 90 6.26 -0.29 -19.15
CA ILE A 90 7.35 0.68 -19.07
C ILE A 90 6.77 2.10 -19.20
N GLN A 91 7.18 2.99 -18.30
CA GLN A 91 6.99 4.43 -18.43
C GLN A 91 8.35 5.13 -18.45
N LEU A 92 8.52 6.09 -19.37
CA LEU A 92 9.77 6.80 -19.59
C LEU A 92 9.58 8.30 -19.39
N THR A 93 10.62 8.97 -18.89
CA THR A 93 10.70 10.43 -18.81
C THR A 93 12.10 10.86 -19.20
N GLY A 94 12.25 11.50 -20.36
CA GLY A 94 13.52 12.10 -20.77
C GLY A 94 13.79 13.39 -19.99
N VAL A 95 15.03 13.58 -19.56
CA VAL A 95 15.45 14.79 -18.85
C VAL A 95 15.77 15.87 -19.88
N GLY A 96 14.95 16.94 -19.90
CA GLY A 96 15.10 18.05 -20.84
C GLY A 96 14.57 17.74 -22.26
N THR A 97 13.95 16.58 -22.48
CA THR A 97 13.32 16.23 -23.76
C THR A 97 12.24 15.17 -23.57
N SER A 98 11.20 15.22 -24.40
CA SER A 98 10.18 14.17 -24.52
C SER A 98 10.54 13.12 -25.57
N ASP A 99 11.63 13.29 -26.31
CA ASP A 99 12.04 12.42 -27.43
C ASP A 99 12.74 11.15 -26.93
N VAL A 100 11.97 10.33 -26.22
CA VAL A 100 12.36 9.03 -25.69
C VAL A 100 11.25 8.00 -25.96
N TYR A 101 11.63 6.77 -26.25
CA TYR A 101 10.69 5.69 -26.55
C TYR A 101 11.24 4.33 -26.11
N VAL A 102 10.34 3.36 -25.95
CA VAL A 102 10.72 1.96 -25.74
C VAL A 102 11.15 1.40 -27.10
N ALA A 103 12.44 1.20 -27.29
CA ALA A 103 12.98 0.65 -28.53
C ALA A 103 12.75 -0.86 -28.63
N GLU A 104 12.84 -1.55 -27.50
CA GLU A 104 12.52 -2.98 -27.38
C GLU A 104 11.79 -3.18 -26.06
N ASP A 105 10.60 -3.77 -26.13
CA ASP A 105 9.81 -4.12 -24.95
C ASP A 105 10.48 -5.23 -24.14
N ILE A 106 9.99 -5.45 -22.93
CA ILE A 106 10.55 -6.41 -21.98
C ILE A 106 10.57 -7.81 -22.58
N LYS A 107 11.78 -8.37 -22.73
CA LYS A 107 12.02 -9.77 -23.11
C LYS A 107 12.95 -10.40 -22.09
N GLY A 108 12.46 -11.41 -21.38
CA GLY A 108 13.13 -11.88 -20.17
C GLY A 108 13.25 -10.73 -19.16
N ASN A 109 14.48 -10.44 -18.74
CA ASN A 109 14.74 -9.41 -17.72
C ASN A 109 15.35 -8.14 -18.32
N THR A 110 15.23 -7.89 -19.62
CA THR A 110 15.80 -6.70 -20.25
C THR A 110 14.80 -5.98 -21.13
N PHE A 111 15.02 -4.68 -21.31
CA PHE A 111 14.34 -3.85 -22.31
C PHE A 111 15.30 -2.76 -22.81
N VAL A 112 14.99 -2.15 -23.95
CA VAL A 112 15.86 -1.12 -24.55
C VAL A 112 15.11 0.19 -24.67
N ILE A 113 15.74 1.26 -24.22
CA ILE A 113 15.27 2.64 -24.37
C ILE A 113 15.98 3.27 -25.57
N GLY A 114 15.22 4.01 -26.38
CA GLY A 114 15.72 4.81 -27.50
C GLY A 114 15.44 6.30 -27.32
N GLY A 115 16.23 7.14 -28.00
CA GLY A 115 16.12 8.60 -27.98
C GLY A 115 17.39 9.24 -28.55
N LYS A 116 17.65 10.51 -28.22
CA LYS A 116 18.88 11.19 -28.64
C LYS A 116 20.10 10.71 -27.84
N PRO A 117 21.29 10.57 -28.47
CA PRO A 117 22.52 10.25 -27.77
C PRO A 117 22.80 11.19 -26.59
N GLY A 118 23.24 10.65 -25.46
CA GLY A 118 23.54 11.41 -24.25
C GLY A 118 22.30 11.84 -23.44
N THR A 119 21.08 11.58 -23.91
CA THR A 119 19.87 11.87 -23.12
C THR A 119 19.84 11.03 -21.85
N LYS A 120 19.65 11.67 -20.70
CA LYS A 120 19.32 10.99 -19.45
C LYS A 120 17.83 10.68 -19.43
N VAL A 121 17.47 9.44 -19.11
CA VAL A 121 16.08 8.95 -19.07
C VAL A 121 15.80 8.37 -17.69
N TYR A 122 14.73 8.82 -17.04
CA TYR A 122 14.12 8.12 -15.92
C TYR A 122 13.16 7.06 -16.46
N TRP A 123 13.19 5.87 -15.88
CA TRP A 123 12.31 4.78 -16.25
C TRP A 123 11.61 4.22 -15.01
N GLN A 124 10.38 3.78 -15.20
CA GLN A 124 9.61 2.99 -14.25
C GLN A 124 9.07 1.77 -14.98
N VAL A 125 9.18 0.60 -14.35
CA VAL A 125 8.54 -0.64 -14.76
C VAL A 125 7.59 -1.07 -13.66
N THR A 126 6.32 -1.23 -13.99
CA THR A 126 5.35 -1.90 -13.12
C THR A 126 5.16 -3.34 -13.58
N GLY A 127 4.80 -4.23 -12.65
CA GLY A 127 4.46 -5.60 -12.98
C GLY A 127 3.55 -6.22 -11.93
N GLU A 128 2.58 -7.02 -12.38
CA GLU A 128 1.70 -7.78 -11.50
C GLU A 128 2.42 -9.02 -11.00
N ARG A 129 2.42 -9.28 -9.69
CA ARG A 129 2.98 -10.51 -9.14
C ARG A 129 2.31 -11.75 -9.72
N GLN A 130 3.06 -12.78 -10.08
CA GLN A 130 2.54 -14.06 -10.61
C GLN A 130 3.01 -15.29 -9.83
N ASP A 131 3.70 -15.09 -8.71
CA ASP A 131 4.13 -16.20 -7.86
C ASP A 131 2.94 -16.91 -7.18
N VAL A 132 3.19 -18.12 -6.66
CA VAL A 132 2.18 -18.99 -6.06
C VAL A 132 1.38 -18.30 -4.96
N SER A 133 2.03 -17.45 -4.15
CA SER A 133 1.33 -16.75 -3.06
C SER A 133 0.38 -15.70 -3.61
N ALA A 134 0.80 -14.95 -4.62
CA ALA A 134 -0.05 -13.98 -5.30
C ALA A 134 -1.27 -14.66 -5.97
N GLU A 135 -1.06 -15.81 -6.62
CA GLU A 135 -2.17 -16.57 -7.22
C GLU A 135 -3.15 -17.11 -6.18
N ALA A 136 -2.66 -17.64 -5.06
CA ALA A 136 -3.50 -18.10 -3.97
C ALA A 136 -4.33 -16.95 -3.37
N ILE A 137 -3.69 -15.80 -3.12
CA ILE A 137 -4.36 -14.62 -2.56
C ILE A 137 -5.47 -14.14 -3.48
N ARG A 138 -5.23 -13.98 -4.80
CA ARG A 138 -6.27 -13.54 -5.76
C ARG A 138 -7.52 -14.43 -5.74
N ARG A 139 -7.33 -15.75 -5.64
CA ARG A 139 -8.44 -16.72 -5.66
C ARG A 139 -9.21 -16.73 -4.35
N MET A 140 -8.52 -16.62 -3.22
CA MET A 140 -9.12 -16.71 -1.89
C MET A 140 -9.69 -15.37 -1.39
N MET A 141 -9.17 -14.26 -1.90
CA MET A 141 -9.48 -12.89 -1.50
C MET A 141 -9.61 -12.02 -2.75
N PRO A 142 -10.69 -12.19 -3.55
CA PRO A 142 -10.91 -11.35 -4.73
C PRO A 142 -11.04 -9.88 -4.33
N VAL A 143 -10.68 -8.99 -5.27
CA VAL A 143 -10.70 -7.53 -5.08
C VAL A 143 -12.04 -7.05 -4.55
N GLU A 144 -13.11 -7.56 -5.16
CA GLU A 144 -14.47 -7.35 -4.69
C GLU A 144 -15.05 -8.66 -4.17
N GLN A 145 -15.63 -8.60 -2.98
CA GLN A 145 -16.29 -9.73 -2.33
C GLN A 145 -17.53 -9.24 -1.61
N GLN A 146 -18.61 -10.03 -1.68
CA GLN A 146 -19.78 -9.77 -0.86
C GLN A 146 -19.43 -9.96 0.62
N LYS A 147 -19.92 -9.05 1.47
CA LYS A 147 -19.87 -9.27 2.92
C LYS A 147 -20.82 -10.41 3.27
N THR A 148 -20.35 -11.37 4.03
CA THR A 148 -21.13 -12.55 4.45
C THR A 148 -21.07 -12.74 5.96
N GLY A 149 -22.01 -13.52 6.49
CA GLY A 149 -22.12 -13.83 7.92
C GLY A 149 -22.14 -12.56 8.77
N ALA A 150 -21.32 -12.55 9.81
CA ALA A 150 -21.24 -11.43 10.75
C ALA A 150 -20.73 -10.12 10.11
N LEU A 151 -20.12 -10.14 8.93
CA LEU A 151 -19.70 -8.88 8.27
C LEU A 151 -20.85 -8.19 7.51
N SER A 152 -21.91 -8.93 7.15
CA SER A 152 -23.03 -8.36 6.40
C SER A 152 -23.75 -7.28 7.22
N GLY A 153 -24.07 -6.15 6.59
CA GLY A 153 -24.73 -5.01 7.24
C GLY A 153 -23.84 -4.18 8.20
N ARG A 154 -22.54 -4.51 8.35
CA ARG A 154 -21.61 -3.79 9.22
C ARG A 154 -20.48 -3.13 8.45
N MET A 155 -19.90 -2.05 8.97
CA MET A 155 -18.68 -1.47 8.40
C MET A 155 -17.45 -1.92 9.16
N LEU A 156 -16.35 -2.12 8.43
CA LEU A 156 -15.10 -2.61 9.00
C LEU A 156 -14.33 -1.50 9.74
N ASP A 157 -14.62 -0.23 9.43
CA ASP A 157 -14.02 0.95 10.06
C ASP A 157 -14.76 1.41 11.32
N ASP A 158 -15.94 0.87 11.64
CA ASP A 158 -16.72 1.27 12.83
C ASP A 158 -15.93 1.11 14.14
N GLU A 159 -15.13 0.04 14.28
CA GLU A 159 -14.27 -0.16 15.46
C GLU A 159 -13.08 0.81 15.50
N PHE A 160 -12.47 1.08 14.35
CA PHE A 160 -11.38 2.07 14.25
C PHE A 160 -11.89 3.47 14.60
N LEU A 161 -13.02 3.89 14.00
CA LEU A 161 -13.65 5.16 14.28
C LEU A 161 -14.03 5.28 15.75
N SER A 162 -14.60 4.22 16.35
CA SER A 162 -14.94 4.22 17.78
C SER A 162 -13.71 4.45 18.67
N GLY A 163 -12.54 3.94 18.28
CA GLY A 163 -11.29 4.12 19.02
C GLY A 163 -10.66 5.51 18.90
N CYS A 164 -10.87 6.23 17.79
CA CYS A 164 -10.29 7.55 17.57
C CYS A 164 -11.27 8.72 17.74
N MET A 165 -12.58 8.46 17.75
CA MET A 165 -13.62 9.51 17.78
C MET A 165 -13.50 10.40 19.02
N GLU A 166 -13.25 9.84 20.20
CA GLU A 166 -13.11 10.64 21.42
C GLU A 166 -11.93 11.61 21.33
N GLN A 167 -10.80 11.17 20.76
CA GLN A 167 -9.64 12.03 20.54
C GLN A 167 -9.95 13.11 19.50
N LEU A 168 -10.63 12.75 18.41
CA LEU A 168 -11.05 13.69 17.37
C LEU A 168 -12.00 14.76 17.93
N GLU A 169 -12.95 14.38 18.78
CA GLU A 169 -13.86 15.29 19.49
C GLU A 169 -13.07 16.23 20.42
N ARG A 170 -12.18 15.68 21.26
CA ARG A 170 -11.35 16.45 22.20
C ARG A 170 -10.44 17.46 21.50
N GLU A 171 -9.87 17.09 20.35
CA GLU A 171 -8.99 17.94 19.56
C GLU A 171 -9.74 18.90 18.62
N GLY A 172 -11.09 18.86 18.60
CA GLY A 172 -11.90 19.70 17.72
C GLY A 172 -11.78 19.34 16.23
N LYS A 173 -11.33 18.11 15.92
CA LYS A 173 -11.07 17.61 14.55
C LYS A 173 -12.19 16.73 13.99
N VAL A 174 -13.34 16.68 14.65
CA VAL A 174 -14.46 15.79 14.29
C VAL A 174 -15.27 16.28 13.08
N GLN A 175 -15.08 17.53 12.63
CA GLN A 175 -15.87 18.09 11.54
C GLN A 175 -15.77 17.23 10.26
N GLY A 176 -16.91 16.75 9.77
CA GLY A 176 -17.00 15.87 8.60
C GLY A 176 -16.76 14.39 8.87
N ILE A 177 -16.38 14.01 10.10
CA ILE A 177 -16.18 12.61 10.51
C ILE A 177 -17.43 12.15 11.24
N ASN A 178 -18.14 11.17 10.67
CA ASN A 178 -19.36 10.61 11.24
C ASN A 178 -19.33 9.09 11.15
N PHE A 179 -19.92 8.43 12.14
CA PHE A 179 -20.29 7.03 12.00
C PHE A 179 -21.24 6.88 10.82
N ARG A 180 -20.87 6.00 9.90
CA ARG A 180 -21.64 5.74 8.68
C ARG A 180 -22.80 4.78 8.92
N THR A 181 -22.80 4.04 10.04
CA THR A 181 -23.90 3.16 10.45
C THR A 181 -24.46 3.54 11.82
N PRO A 182 -25.77 3.29 12.08
CA PRO A 182 -26.35 3.42 13.42
C PRO A 182 -25.70 2.47 14.45
N GLU A 183 -25.25 1.30 14.01
CA GLU A 183 -24.59 0.31 14.87
C GLU A 183 -23.24 0.80 15.39
N GLY A 184 -22.40 1.37 14.50
CA GLY A 184 -21.12 1.96 14.87
C GLY A 184 -21.28 3.06 15.92
N ARG A 185 -22.26 3.96 15.72
CA ARG A 185 -22.60 5.01 16.69
C ARG A 185 -23.00 4.44 18.05
N ARG A 186 -23.91 3.46 18.07
CA ARG A 186 -24.39 2.84 19.31
C ARG A 186 -23.26 2.20 20.11
N ARG A 187 -22.32 1.54 19.43
CA ARG A 187 -21.19 0.88 20.08
C ARG A 187 -20.21 1.89 20.69
N TYR A 188 -19.94 3.00 20.01
CA TYR A 188 -19.16 4.10 20.58
C TYR A 188 -19.80 4.67 21.85
N GLU A 189 -21.11 4.91 21.84
CA GLU A 189 -21.86 5.38 23.02
C GLU A 189 -21.76 4.39 24.19
N GLN A 190 -21.89 3.08 23.93
CA GLN A 190 -21.71 2.05 24.96
C GLN A 190 -20.29 2.02 25.53
N MET A 191 -19.26 2.16 24.69
CA MET A 191 -17.86 2.20 25.14
C MET A 191 -17.58 3.41 26.03
N LYS A 192 -18.09 4.59 25.66
CA LYS A 192 -17.96 5.82 26.45
C LYS A 192 -18.59 5.66 27.84
N ASN A 193 -19.82 5.14 27.89
CA ASN A 193 -20.53 4.92 29.15
C ASN A 193 -19.79 3.93 30.08
N LEU A 194 -19.20 2.87 29.52
CA LEU A 194 -18.41 1.89 30.29
C LEU A 194 -17.12 2.48 30.89
N GLN A 195 -16.51 3.46 30.22
CA GLN A 195 -15.33 4.17 30.74
C GLN A 195 -15.71 5.15 31.84
N GLU A 196 -16.85 5.84 31.71
CA GLU A 196 -17.38 6.73 32.75
C GLU A 196 -17.75 5.96 34.03
N LEU A 197 -18.30 4.74 33.91
CA LEU A 197 -18.59 3.84 35.03
C LEU A 197 -17.34 3.30 35.76
N ARG A 198 -16.14 3.45 35.18
CA ARG A 198 -14.86 2.97 35.74
C ARG A 198 -14.01 4.10 36.34
N ARG A 199 -14.49 5.35 36.30
CA ARG A 199 -13.90 6.49 36.99
C ARG A 199 -14.59 6.71 38.34
#